data_AF-A0A7C4EM26-F1
#
_entry.id   AF-A0A7C4EM26-F1
#
_cell.length_a   1.000
_cell.length_b   1.000
_cell.length_c   1.000
_cell.angle_alpha   90.00
_cell.angle_beta   90.00
_cell.angle_gamma   90.00
#
_symmetry.space_group_name_H-M   'P 1'
#
loop_
_entity.id
_entity.type
_entity.pdbx_description
1 polymer ?
#
loop_
_entity_poly.entity_id
_entity_poly.type
_entity_poly.pdbx_seq_one_letter_code
_entity_poly.pdbx_strand_id
1 'polypeptide(L)'
;LLMDAAVRDCKGNLDDKAALEKALKAANFKSVRGEFKFNNNNFPIQNYYLRLIEKDAQGRITNKTVGKVFTNHADAYAAQCPMK
;
A
#
# COMPACT_ATOMS: atom_id res chain seq x y z
N LEU A 1 -0.83 -8.91 5.82
CA LEU A 1 -0.37 -9.31 4.47
C LEU A 1 1.09 -8.93 4.24
N LEU A 2 1.45 -7.64 4.20
CA LEU A 2 2.84 -7.23 3.99
C LEU A 2 3.82 -7.80 5.04
N MET A 3 3.56 -7.55 6.33
CA MET A 3 4.46 -8.01 7.39
C MET A 3 4.59 -9.54 7.41
N ASP A 4 3.47 -10.24 7.24
CA ASP A 4 3.40 -11.69 7.10
C ASP A 4 4.25 -12.20 5.92
N ALA A 5 4.15 -11.56 4.74
CA ALA A 5 4.99 -11.90 3.59
C ALA A 5 6.47 -11.68 3.88
N ALA A 6 6.85 -10.54 4.47
CA ALA A 6 8.26 -10.26 4.79
C ALA A 6 8.84 -11.27 5.80
N VAL A 7 8.07 -11.65 6.84
CA VAL A 7 8.50 -12.67 7.81
C VAL A 7 8.68 -14.04 7.13
N ARG A 8 7.78 -14.41 6.21
CA ARG A 8 7.93 -15.64 5.42
C ARG A 8 9.15 -15.61 4.50
N ASP A 9 9.40 -14.49 3.82
CA ASP A 9 10.55 -14.30 2.93
C ASP A 9 11.87 -14.39 3.71
N CYS A 10 11.87 -13.93 4.97
CA CYS A 10 13.00 -14.07 5.90
C CYS A 10 13.03 -15.42 6.64
N LYS A 11 12.11 -16.35 6.36
CA LYS A 11 11.98 -17.64 7.04
C LYS A 11 11.93 -17.52 8.58
N GLY A 12 11.36 -16.43 9.08
CA GLY A 12 11.26 -16.13 10.51
C GLY A 12 12.53 -15.59 11.17
N ASN A 13 13.66 -15.46 10.46
CA ASN A 13 14.85 -14.82 11.02
C ASN A 13 14.70 -13.29 11.02
N LEU A 14 14.43 -12.72 12.20
CA LEU A 14 14.24 -11.27 12.38
C LEU A 14 15.51 -10.55 12.85
N ASP A 15 16.55 -11.30 13.21
CA ASP A 15 17.82 -10.73 13.67
C ASP A 15 18.63 -10.14 12.50
N ASP A 16 18.45 -10.70 11.30
CA ASP A 16 18.95 -10.10 10.06
C ASP A 16 18.04 -8.95 9.61
N LYS A 17 18.27 -7.78 10.20
CA LYS A 17 17.50 -6.56 9.91
C LYS A 17 17.62 -6.12 8.45
N ALA A 18 18.77 -6.35 7.81
CA ALA A 18 18.97 -5.97 6.42
C ALA A 18 18.15 -6.86 5.48
N ALA A 19 18.10 -8.17 5.75
CA ALA A 19 17.22 -9.08 5.03
C ALA A 19 15.75 -8.76 5.24
N LEU A 20 15.35 -8.43 6.48
CA LEU A 20 13.97 -8.04 6.80
C LEU A 20 13.55 -6.75 6.10
N GLU A 21 14.42 -5.74 6.09
CA GLU A 21 14.18 -4.50 5.35
C GLU A 21 14.01 -4.77 3.85
N LYS A 22 14.88 -5.58 3.26
CA LYS A 22 14.78 -5.97 1.85
C LYS A 22 13.48 -6.71 1.55
N ALA A 23 13.05 -7.63 2.43
CA ALA A 23 11.81 -8.37 2.28
C ALA A 23 10.57 -7.45 2.37
N LEU A 24 10.58 -6.48 3.29
CA LEU A 24 9.54 -5.45 3.38
C LEU A 24 9.48 -4.62 2.09
N LYS A 25 10.63 -4.13 1.59
CA LYS A 25 10.71 -3.32 0.36
C LYS A 25 10.28 -4.10 -0.89
N ALA A 26 10.50 -5.41 -0.94
CA ALA A 26 10.04 -6.27 -2.03
C ALA A 26 8.51 -6.32 -2.13
N ALA A 27 7.80 -6.10 -1.00
CA ALA A 27 6.35 -6.00 -0.95
C ALA A 27 5.61 -7.18 -1.61
N ASN A 28 6.09 -8.40 -1.41
CA ASN A 28 5.59 -9.65 -2.00
C ASN A 28 4.23 -10.10 -1.43
N PHE A 29 3.20 -9.28 -1.57
CA PHE A 29 1.85 -9.62 -1.14
C PHE A 29 0.82 -9.13 -2.16
N LYS A 30 -0.33 -9.81 -2.21
CA LYS A 30 -1.46 -9.39 -3.04
C LYS A 30 -2.26 -8.34 -2.27
N SER A 31 -2.15 -7.08 -2.66
CA SER A 31 -2.92 -5.99 -2.08
C SER A 31 -4.37 -6.03 -2.56
N VAL A 32 -5.32 -5.79 -1.64
CA VAL A 32 -6.76 -5.66 -1.97
C VAL A 32 -7.07 -4.37 -2.75
N ARG A 33 -6.11 -3.46 -2.87
CA ARG A 33 -6.23 -2.19 -3.61
C ARG A 33 -5.70 -2.28 -5.05
N GLY A 34 -5.26 -3.46 -5.49
CA GLY A 34 -4.58 -3.66 -6.78
C GLY A 34 -3.06 -3.68 -6.63
N GLU A 35 -2.35 -3.35 -7.71
CA GLU A 35 -0.88 -3.29 -7.72
C GLU A 35 -0.35 -2.38 -6.61
N PHE A 36 0.75 -2.80 -5.98
CA PHE A 36 1.36 -2.11 -4.87
C PHE A 36 2.87 -2.09 -5.05
N LYS A 37 3.46 -0.92 -4.86
CA LYS A 37 4.90 -0.74 -4.72
C LYS A 37 5.19 0.40 -3.76
N PHE A 38 6.33 0.36 -3.10
CA PHE A 38 6.82 1.49 -2.35
C PHE A 38 7.43 2.55 -3.27
N ASN A 39 7.26 3.80 -2.87
CA ASN A 39 8.06 4.92 -3.33
C ASN A 39 9.38 4.96 -2.54
N ASN A 40 10.31 5.80 -2.96
CA ASN A 40 11.62 5.97 -2.33
C ASN A 40 11.54 6.28 -0.81
N ASN A 41 10.51 7.02 -0.39
CA ASN A 41 10.27 7.38 1.01
C ASN A 41 9.47 6.32 1.81
N ASN A 42 9.35 5.09 1.30
CA ASN A 42 8.56 3.99 1.85
C ASN A 42 7.04 4.25 1.97
N PHE A 43 6.50 5.30 1.34
CA PHE A 43 5.06 5.44 1.14
C PHE A 43 4.59 4.65 -0.07
N PRO A 44 3.35 4.14 -0.10
CA PRO A 44 2.85 3.38 -1.23
C PRO A 44 2.59 4.29 -2.45
N ILE A 45 3.01 3.83 -3.63
CA ILE A 45 2.50 4.32 -4.90
C ILE A 45 1.20 3.56 -5.17
N GLN A 46 0.08 4.28 -5.26
CA GLN A 46 -1.24 3.66 -5.25
C GLN A 46 -2.29 4.45 -6.04
N ASN A 47 -3.39 3.79 -6.37
CA ASN A 47 -4.56 4.46 -6.92
C ASN A 47 -5.32 5.21 -5.81
N TYR A 48 -5.86 6.37 -6.15
CA TYR A 48 -6.79 7.11 -5.30
C TYR A 48 -8.18 7.08 -5.92
N TYR A 49 -9.19 6.90 -5.08
CA TYR A 49 -10.58 6.74 -5.51
C TYR A 49 -11.44 7.84 -4.90
N LEU A 50 -12.27 8.47 -5.74
CA LEU A 50 -13.36 9.29 -5.25
C LEU A 50 -14.43 8.36 -4.69
N ARG A 51 -14.93 8.69 -3.51
CA ARG A 51 -16.01 7.95 -2.87
C ARG A 51 -17.09 8.88 -2.34
N LEU A 52 -18.33 8.39 -2.34
CA LEU A 52 -19.51 9.10 -1.88
C LEU A 52 -20.13 8.33 -0.71
N ILE A 53 -20.51 9.06 0.34
CA ILE A 53 -21.33 8.51 1.42
C ILE A 53 -22.80 8.61 0.99
N GLU A 54 -23.47 7.47 0.84
CA GLU A 54 -24.88 7.40 0.47
C GLU A 54 -25.61 6.32 1.28
N LYS A 55 -26.94 6.29 1.22
CA LYS A 55 -27.71 5.13 1.69
C LYS A 55 -27.82 4.12 0.55
N ASP A 56 -27.53 2.86 0.82
CA ASP A 56 -27.76 1.78 -0.15
C ASP A 56 -29.26 1.47 -0.31
N ALA A 57 -29.59 0.52 -1.19
CA ALA A 57 -30.98 0.11 -1.44
C ALA A 57 -31.69 -0.45 -0.19
N GLN A 58 -30.95 -0.80 0.87
CA GLN A 58 -31.46 -1.26 2.16
C GLN A 58 -31.47 -0.16 3.22
N GLY A 59 -31.17 1.10 2.85
CA GLY A 59 -31.18 2.26 3.73
C GLY A 59 -29.94 2.40 4.61
N ARG A 60 -28.92 1.54 4.46
CA ARG A 60 -27.70 1.57 5.27
C ARG A 60 -26.73 2.62 4.72
N ILE A 61 -26.09 3.36 5.62
CA ILE A 61 -25.01 4.27 5.22
C ILE A 61 -23.84 3.45 4.69
N THR A 62 -23.44 3.69 3.46
CA THR A 62 -22.34 3.01 2.78
C THR A 62 -21.39 4.03 2.15
N ASN A 63 -20.21 3.54 1.80
CA ASN A 63 -19.18 4.33 1.14
C ASN A 63 -18.93 3.78 -0.27
N LYS A 64 -19.63 4.36 -1.24
CA LYS A 64 -19.62 3.94 -2.65
C LYS A 64 -18.43 4.50 -3.39
N THR A 65 -17.70 3.61 -4.06
CA THR A 65 -16.63 4.01 -4.98
C THR A 65 -17.23 4.56 -6.26
N VAL A 66 -16.93 5.82 -6.57
CA VAL A 66 -17.38 6.49 -7.81
C VAL A 66 -16.41 6.19 -8.96
N GLY A 67 -15.11 6.24 -8.68
CA GLY A 67 -14.08 5.96 -9.69
C GLY A 67 -12.67 6.30 -9.20
N LYS A 68 -11.66 5.97 -10.04
CA LYS A 68 -10.27 6.36 -9.82
C LYS A 68 -10.08 7.83 -10.19
N VAL A 69 -9.48 8.61 -9.30
CA VAL A 69 -9.07 10.01 -9.56
C VAL A 69 -7.58 10.12 -9.87
N PHE A 70 -6.76 9.24 -9.28
CA PHE A 70 -5.35 9.11 -9.64
C PHE A 70 -4.97 7.64 -9.80
N THR A 71 -4.13 7.35 -10.80
CA THR A 71 -3.56 6.02 -11.03
C THR A 71 -2.08 6.03 -10.68
N ASN A 72 -1.61 5.03 -9.92
CA ASN A 72 -0.21 4.92 -9.49
C ASN A 72 0.37 6.25 -8.96
N HIS A 73 -0.41 6.94 -8.12
CA HIS A 73 -0.02 8.22 -7.58
C HIS A 73 1.11 8.03 -6.58
N ALA A 74 2.22 8.70 -6.84
CA ALA A 74 3.34 8.78 -5.93
C ALA A 74 3.05 9.80 -4.82
N ASP A 75 3.59 9.56 -3.63
CA ASP A 75 3.57 10.55 -2.55
C ASP A 75 4.16 11.89 -3.03
N ALA A 76 3.43 12.98 -2.78
CA ALA A 76 3.74 14.31 -3.30
C ALA A 76 5.06 14.90 -2.78
N TYR A 77 5.55 14.39 -1.64
CA TYR A 77 6.75 14.89 -0.97
C TYR A 77 7.90 13.89 -1.00
N ALA A 78 7.79 12.81 -1.79
CA ALA A 78 8.82 11.78 -1.85
C ALA A 78 10.19 12.32 -2.28
N ALA A 79 10.22 13.35 -3.11
CA ALA A 79 11.45 14.03 -3.53
C ALA A 79 12.14 14.83 -2.40
N GLN A 80 11.41 15.17 -1.33
CA GLN A 80 11.96 15.85 -0.15
C GLN A 80 12.54 14.87 0.87
N CYS A 81 12.34 13.56 0.68
CA CYS A 81 12.95 12.54 1.51
C CYS A 81 14.38 12.30 1.06
N PRO A 82 15.39 12.47 1.93
CA PRO A 82 16.80 12.27 1.58
C PRO A 82 17.19 10.78 1.43
N MET A 83 16.28 9.87 1.78
CA MET A 83 16.43 8.43 1.53
C MET A 83 16.61 8.20 0.03
N LYS A 84 17.40 7.20 -0.38
CA LYS A 84 17.65 6.84 -1.78
C LYS A 84 17.49 5.34 -1.98
#